data_AF-A0A1C6FX16-F1
#
_entry.id   AF-A0A1C6FX16-F1
#
_cell.length_a   1.000
_cell.length_b   1.000
_cell.length_c   1.000
_cell.angle_alpha   90.00
_cell.angle_beta   90.00
_cell.angle_gamma   90.00
#
_symmetry.space_group_name_H-M   'P 1'
#
loop_
_entity.id
_entity.type
_entity.pdbx_description
1 polymer ?
#
loop_
_entity_poly.entity_id
_entity_poly.type
_entity_poly.pdbx_seq_one_letter_code
_entity_poly.pdbx_strand_id
1 'polypeptide(L)' 'MSTKLKMTGIRLTDEQNYKIRYIAEMHHRKLNDEFRMIVDKHIQLYELEHGEIKVEE' A
#
# COMPACT_ATOMS: atom_id res chain seq x y z
N MET A 1 3.30 14.40 -15.41
CA MET A 1 1.95 14.76 -14.93
C MET A 1 1.96 14.75 -13.41
N SER A 2 1.50 15.82 -12.76
CA SER A 2 1.35 15.84 -11.29
C SER A 2 0.30 14.81 -10.90
N THR A 3 0.67 13.84 -10.07
CA THR A 3 -0.24 12.79 -9.61
C THR A 3 -1.04 13.34 -8.44
N LYS A 4 -2.39 13.23 -8.47
CA LYS A 4 -3.29 13.68 -7.38
C LYS A 4 -3.18 12.88 -6.08
N LEU A 5 -2.27 11.90 -6.02
CA LEU A 5 -2.14 10.97 -4.90
C LEU A 5 -1.22 11.55 -3.84
N LYS A 6 -1.66 11.49 -2.58
CA LYS A 6 -0.89 11.98 -1.43
C LYS A 6 0.35 11.12 -1.23
N MET A 7 1.48 11.76 -0.97
CA MET A 7 2.71 11.05 -0.57
C MET A 7 2.57 10.59 0.87
N THR A 8 2.54 9.28 1.09
CA THR A 8 2.56 8.69 2.43
C THR A 8 4.02 8.57 2.88
N GLY A 9 4.46 9.46 3.77
CA GLY A 9 5.82 9.48 4.34
C GLY A 9 6.05 8.34 5.34
N ILE A 10 5.93 7.10 4.88
CA ILE A 10 6.05 5.89 5.71
C ILE A 10 7.51 5.71 6.11
N ARG A 11 7.74 5.52 7.42
CA ARG A 11 9.05 5.14 7.96
C ARG A 11 9.10 3.63 8.11
N LEU A 12 10.10 3.01 7.50
CA LEU A 12 10.35 1.57 7.54
C LEU A 12 11.72 1.32 8.17
N THR A 13 11.87 0.21 8.88
CA THR A 13 13.20 -0.28 9.23
C THR A 13 13.96 -0.70 7.97
N ASP A 14 15.28 -0.79 8.05
CA ASP A 14 16.11 -1.23 6.90
C ASP A 14 15.70 -2.62 6.41
N GLU A 15 15.41 -3.54 7.33
CA GLU A 15 14.95 -4.89 7.01
C GLU A 15 13.59 -4.88 6.29
N GLN A 16 12.65 -4.07 6.75
CA GLN A 16 11.35 -3.92 6.10
C GLN A 16 11.50 -3.37 4.68
N ASN A 17 12.30 -2.31 4.52
CA ASN A 17 12.58 -1.66 3.25
C ASN A 17 13.23 -2.63 2.25
N TYR A 18 14.21 -3.42 2.71
CA TYR A 18 14.87 -4.42 1.88
C TYR A 18 13.88 -5.49 1.40
N LYS A 19 13.12 -6.08 2.32
CA LYS A 19 12.17 -7.16 1.99
C LYS A 19 11.06 -6.69 1.06
N ILE A 20 10.49 -5.50 1.28
CA ILE A 20 9.39 -5.01 0.43
C ILE A 20 9.87 -4.68 -0.99
N ARG A 21 11.10 -4.17 -1.15
CA ARG A 21 11.70 -3.96 -2.48
C ARG A 21 11.91 -5.27 -3.21
N TYR A 22 12.44 -6.27 -2.51
CA TYR A 22 12.63 -7.60 -3.07
C TYR A 22 11.30 -8.21 -3.56
N ILE A 23 10.25 -8.11 -2.75
CA ILE A 23 8.91 -8.61 -3.13
C ILE A 23 8.37 -7.84 -4.36
N ALA A 24 8.48 -6.51 -4.37
CA ALA A 24 8.02 -5.70 -5.50
C ALA A 24 8.75 -6.06 -6.81
N GLU A 25 10.06 -6.31 -6.74
CA GLU A 25 10.86 -6.78 -7.89
C GLU A 25 10.40 -8.14 -8.38
N MET A 26 10.17 -9.10 -7.48
CA MET A 26 9.65 -10.43 -7.80
C MET A 26 8.25 -10.39 -8.43
N HIS A 27 7.42 -9.42 -8.04
CA HIS A 27 6.10 -9.18 -8.63
C HIS A 27 6.15 -8.36 -9.94
N HIS A 28 7.33 -7.95 -10.39
CA HIS A 28 7.53 -7.04 -11.54
C HIS A 28 6.76 -5.72 -11.40
N ARG A 29 6.72 -5.17 -10.19
CA ARG A 29 6.01 -3.93 -9.86
C ARG A 29 6.93 -2.87 -9.28
N LYS A 30 6.50 -1.62 -9.37
CA LYS A 30 7.14 -0.54 -8.60
C LYS A 30 6.73 -0.66 -7.14
N LEU A 31 7.63 -0.23 -6.25
CA LEU A 31 7.40 -0.26 -4.81
C LEU A 31 6.08 0.41 -4.40
N ASN A 32 5.73 1.54 -5.03
CA ASN A 32 4.48 2.24 -4.75
C ASN A 32 3.24 1.44 -5.17
N ASP A 33 3.32 0.69 -6.28
CA ASP A 33 2.19 -0.12 -6.77
C ASP A 33 1.99 -1.34 -5.86
N GLU A 34 3.09 -1.91 -5.35
CA GLU A 34 3.04 -2.97 -4.35
C GLU A 34 2.43 -2.47 -3.04
N PHE A 35 2.82 -1.29 -2.56
CA PHE A 35 2.20 -0.69 -1.37
C PHE A 35 0.71 -0.42 -1.56
N ARG A 36 0.28 0.10 -2.72
CA ARG A 36 -1.15 0.31 -3.00
C ARG A 36 -1.93 -0.99 -2.94
N MET A 37 -1.41 -2.04 -3.58
CA MET A 37 -2.05 -3.36 -3.53
C MET A 37 -2.19 -3.90 -2.11
N ILE A 38 -1.16 -3.74 -1.27
CA ILE A 38 -1.21 -4.16 0.14
C ILE A 38 -2.25 -3.37 0.92
N VAL A 39 -2.31 -2.04 0.73
CA VAL A 39 -3.28 -1.17 1.38
C VAL A 39 -4.70 -1.54 0.95
N ASP A 40 -4.96 -1.65 -0.36
CA ASP A 40 -6.28 -1.99 -0.89
C ASP A 40 -6.75 -3.35 -0.37
N LYS A 41 -5.86 -4.35 -0.38
CA LYS A 41 -6.16 -5.67 0.17
C LYS A 41 -6.48 -5.62 1.66
N HIS A 42 -5.76 -4.83 2.43
CA HIS A 42 -6.02 -4.69 3.86
C HIS A 42 -7.38 -4.03 4.13
N ILE A 43 -7.73 -2.97 3.38
CA ILE A 43 -9.03 -2.30 3.47
C ILE A 43 -10.15 -3.29 3.13
N GLN A 44 -10.04 -3.99 1.99
CA GLN A 44 -11.06 -4.96 1.56
C GLN A 44 -11.31 -6.07 2.59
N LEU A 45 -10.24 -6.58 3.20
CA LEU A 45 -10.36 -7.61 4.25
C LEU A 45 -11.04 -7.06 5.50
N TYR A 46 -10.69 -5.84 5.90
CA TYR A 46 -11.30 -5.19 7.05
C TYR A 46 -12.80 -4.90 6.80
N GLU A 47 -13.15 -4.39 5.63
CA GLU A 47 -14.54 -4.10 5.26
C GLU A 47 -15.40 -5.36 5.16
N LEU A 48 -14.81 -6.48 4.74
CA LEU A 48 -15.49 -7.78 4.71
C LEU A 48 -15.87 -8.26 6.13
N GLU A 49 -15.04 -7.95 7.13
CA GLU A 49 -15.23 -8.38 8.52
C GLU A 49 -16.11 -7.41 9.33
N HIS A 50 -15.97 -6.10 9.09
CA HIS A 50 -16.53 -5.06 9.96
C HIS A 50 -17.59 -4.17 9.26
N GLY A 51 -17.76 -4.31 7.95
CA GLY A 51 -18.60 -3.44 7.14
C GLY A 51 -17.82 -2.28 6.50
N GLU A 52 -18.44 -1.65 5.51
CA GLU A 52 -17.83 -0.62 4.65
C GLU A 52 -17.40 0.64 5.43
N ILE A 53 -16.18 1.11 5.17
CA ILE A 53 -15.65 2.33 5.79
C ILE A 53 -16.16 3.53 4.98
N LYS A 54 -17.01 4.37 5.60
CA LYS A 54 -17.46 5.61 4.97
C LYS A 54 -16.34 6.66 5.01
N VAL A 55 -15.96 7.16 3.84
CA VAL A 55 -15.02 8.28 3.72
C VAL A 55 -15.84 9.57 3.67
N GLU A 56 -15.70 10.43 4.69
CA GLU A 56 -16.27 11.79 4.68
C GLU A 56 -15.35 12.71 3.85
N GLU A 57 -15.95 13.51 2.96
CA GLU A 57 -15.23 14.43 2.04
C GLU A 57 -14.59 15.64 2.74
#